data_AF-A0A7H4PN00-F1
#
_entry.id   AF-A0A7H4PN00-F1
#
_cell.length_a   1.000
_cell.length_b   1.000
_cell.length_c   1.000
_cell.angle_alpha   90.00
_cell.angle_beta   90.00
_cell.angle_gamma   90.00
#
_symmetry.space_group_name_H-M   'P 1'
#
loop_
_entity.id
_entity.type
_entity.pdbx_description
1 polymer ?
#
loop_
_entity_poly.entity_id
_entity_poly.type
_entity_poly.pdbx_seq_one_letter_code
_entity_poly.pdbx_strand_id
1 'polypeptide(L)'
;MIEFEVYIDEVFAFSQRSDGLIISTPTGSTAYSLSAGGPILTPSLDAITLVPMFPHTLSARPLVINGDSTIRLRFSQRCSDLEISCDSQIALPIQGW
;
A
#
# COMPACT_ATOMS: atom_id res chain seq x y z
N MET A 1 -5.91 -12.53 6.10
CA MET A 1 -5.88 -11.10 6.48
C MET A 1 -4.46 -10.76 6.89
N ILE A 2 -3.88 -9.77 6.22
CA ILE A 2 -2.48 -9.40 6.36
C ILE A 2 -2.34 -8.41 7.51
N GLU A 3 -1.36 -8.64 8.37
CA GLU A 3 -0.93 -7.72 9.41
C GLU A 3 0.45 -7.17 9.04
N PHE A 4 0.53 -5.85 8.87
CA PHE A 4 1.76 -5.19 8.46
C PHE A 4 1.95 -3.82 9.14
N GLU A 5 3.21 -3.44 9.27
CA GLU A 5 3.67 -2.11 9.65
C GLU A 5 4.20 -1.41 8.39
N VAL A 6 3.88 -0.12 8.27
CA VAL A 6 4.36 0.75 7.18
C VAL A 6 5.34 1.77 7.77
N TYR A 7 6.50 1.85 7.15
CA TYR A 7 7.52 2.86 7.42
C TYR A 7 7.73 3.71 6.17
N ILE A 8 7.83 5.03 6.35
CA ILE A 8 8.13 6.00 5.30
C ILE A 8 9.42 6.70 5.73
N ASP A 9 10.46 6.62 4.91
CA ASP A 9 11.78 7.22 5.18
C ASP A 9 12.32 6.81 6.56
N GLU A 10 12.29 5.51 6.87
CA GLU A 10 12.66 4.90 8.15
C GLU A 10 11.76 5.25 9.35
N VAL A 11 10.78 6.14 9.19
CA VAL A 11 9.87 6.55 10.27
C VAL A 11 8.62 5.69 10.26
N PHE A 12 8.23 5.17 11.42
CA PHE A 12 6.98 4.45 11.58
C PHE A 12 5.79 5.36 11.24
N ALA A 13 4.98 4.94 10.27
CA ALA A 13 3.78 5.68 9.84
C ALA A 13 2.53 5.12 10.51
N PHE A 14 2.23 3.84 10.28
CA PHE A 14 1.08 3.16 10.87
C PHE A 14 1.24 1.63 10.81
N SER A 15 0.45 0.92 11.60
CA SER A 15 0.24 -0.52 11.47
C SER A 15 -1.21 -0.80 11.14
N GLN A 16 -1.46 -1.86 10.38
CA GLN A 16 -2.80 -2.18 9.96
C GLN A 16 -3.00 -3.67 9.78
N ARG A 17 -4.26 -4.07 9.97
CA ARG A 17 -4.78 -5.32 9.46
C ARG A 17 -5.73 -5.00 8.30
N SER A 18 -5.47 -5.56 7.13
CA SER A 18 -6.33 -5.48 5.94
C SER A 18 -6.18 -6.70 5.03
N ASP A 19 -6.94 -6.75 3.94
CA ASP A 19 -6.70 -7.71 2.86
C ASP A 19 -5.39 -7.40 2.10
N GLY A 20 -4.96 -6.14 2.14
CA GLY A 20 -3.70 -5.70 1.55
C GLY A 20 -3.51 -4.18 1.63
N LEU A 21 -2.52 -3.69 0.89
CA LEU A 21 -2.20 -2.28 0.70
C LEU A 21 -1.89 -2.05 -0.78
N ILE A 22 -2.57 -1.09 -1.40
CA ILE A 22 -2.26 -0.63 -2.75
C ILE A 22 -1.27 0.53 -2.63
N ILE A 23 -0.13 0.42 -3.29
CA ILE A 23 0.85 1.49 -3.45
C ILE A 23 0.77 1.93 -4.91
N SER A 24 0.39 3.18 -5.15
CA SER A 24 0.04 3.63 -6.50
C SER A 24 0.74 4.93 -6.88
N THR A 25 1.17 4.99 -8.14
CA THR A 25 1.59 6.24 -8.80
C THR A 25 0.38 7.14 -9.06
N PRO A 26 0.57 8.42 -9.44
CA PRO A 26 -0.53 9.31 -9.76
C PRO A 26 -1.34 8.83 -10.97
N THR A 27 -0.70 8.20 -11.96
CA THR A 27 -1.40 7.53 -13.07
C THR A 27 -2.25 6.37 -12.56
N GLY A 28 -1.69 5.53 -11.69
CA GLY A 28 -2.39 4.39 -11.09
C GLY A 28 -3.50 4.79 -10.10
N SER A 29 -3.55 6.05 -9.65
CA SER A 29 -4.57 6.55 -8.72
C SER A 29 -6.00 6.38 -9.23
N THR A 30 -6.17 6.35 -10.55
CA THR A 30 -7.45 6.14 -11.24
C THR A 30 -7.78 4.66 -11.53
N ALA A 31 -6.85 3.74 -11.23
CA ALA A 31 -7.02 2.30 -11.41
C ALA A 31 -7.56 1.66 -10.13
N TYR A 32 -6.95 0.56 -9.65
CA TYR A 32 -7.46 -0.18 -8.49
C TYR A 32 -7.46 0.66 -7.20
N SER A 33 -6.55 1.62 -7.09
CA SER A 33 -6.50 2.62 -6.01
C SER A 33 -7.84 3.36 -5.87
N LEU A 34 -8.46 3.78 -6.99
CA LEU A 34 -9.76 4.46 -6.99
C LEU A 34 -10.87 3.57 -6.45
N SER A 35 -10.91 2.31 -6.89
CA SER A 35 -11.89 1.32 -6.44
C SER A 35 -11.80 1.04 -4.93
N ALA A 36 -10.61 1.15 -4.34
CA ALA A 36 -10.38 1.01 -2.90
C ALA A 36 -10.62 2.31 -2.10
N GLY A 37 -11.10 3.38 -2.74
CA GLY A 37 -11.41 4.66 -2.09
C GLY A 37 -10.24 5.64 -2.02
N GLY A 38 -9.18 5.44 -2.81
CA GLY A 38 -8.07 6.38 -2.97
C GLY A 38 -8.47 7.66 -3.71
N PRO A 39 -7.74 8.77 -3.52
CA PRO A 39 -7.97 10.01 -4.26
C PRO A 39 -7.56 9.88 -5.73
N ILE A 40 -8.16 10.70 -6.59
CA ILE A 40 -7.68 10.93 -7.95
C ILE A 40 -6.55 11.95 -7.89
N LEU A 41 -5.38 11.61 -8.44
CA LEU A 41 -4.24 12.50 -8.56
C LEU A 41 -4.02 12.91 -10.02
N THR A 42 -3.53 14.12 -10.24
CA THR A 42 -3.09 14.56 -11.57
C THR A 42 -1.83 13.79 -11.98
N PRO A 43 -1.73 13.24 -13.20
CA PRO A 43 -0.59 12.40 -13.62
C PRO A 43 0.80 13.05 -13.49
N SER A 44 0.88 14.38 -13.54
CA SER A 44 2.14 15.14 -13.45
C SER A 44 2.61 15.40 -12.01
N LEU A 45 1.83 15.03 -11.00
CA LEU A 45 2.21 15.19 -9.60
C LEU A 45 3.36 14.23 -9.26
N ASP A 46 4.30 14.64 -8.42
CA ASP A 46 5.35 13.75 -7.92
C ASP A 46 4.95 13.19 -6.54
N ALA A 47 4.18 12.12 -6.54
CA ALA A 47 3.57 11.58 -5.33
C ALA A 47 3.31 10.07 -5.42
N ILE A 48 3.23 9.42 -4.26
CA ILE A 48 2.77 8.04 -4.11
C ILE A 48 1.53 8.01 -3.23
N THR A 49 0.56 7.17 -3.57
CA THR A 49 -0.64 6.93 -2.75
C THR A 49 -0.58 5.56 -2.09
N LEU A 50 -0.86 5.50 -0.79
CA LEU A 50 -1.04 4.28 -0.02
C LEU A 50 -2.53 4.11 0.30
N VAL A 51 -3.18 3.10 -0.26
CA VAL A 51 -4.62 2.84 -0.10
C VAL A 51 -4.85 1.46 0.52
N PRO A 52 -5.37 1.39 1.76
CA PRO A 52 -5.63 0.11 2.40
C PRO A 52 -6.83 -0.61 1.78
N MET A 53 -6.71 -1.94 1.59
CA MET A 53 -7.78 -2.78 1.02
C MET A 53 -8.63 -3.41 2.13
N PHE A 54 -9.90 -2.99 2.27
CA PHE A 54 -10.81 -3.50 3.31
C PHE A 54 -10.19 -3.52 4.73
N PRO A 55 -9.74 -2.37 5.25
CA PRO A 55 -9.14 -2.29 6.58
C PRO A 55 -10.13 -2.59 7.69
N HIS A 56 -9.70 -3.32 8.73
CA HIS A 56 -10.52 -3.57 9.92
C HIS A 56 -10.37 -2.49 11.00
N THR A 57 -10.09 -1.25 10.59
CA THR A 57 -9.98 -0.08 11.46
C THR A 57 -10.74 1.09 10.86
N LEU A 58 -11.66 1.68 11.61
CA LEU A 58 -12.51 2.80 11.13
C LEU A 58 -11.72 4.07 10.76
N SER A 59 -10.50 4.20 11.29
CA SER A 59 -9.61 5.33 11.06
C SER A 59 -8.66 5.15 9.88
N ALA A 60 -8.66 3.99 9.19
CA ALA A 60 -7.80 3.79 8.03
C ALA A 60 -8.22 4.73 6.90
N ARG A 61 -7.25 5.49 6.39
CA ARG A 61 -7.45 6.47 5.32
C ARG A 61 -6.35 6.32 4.27
N PRO A 62 -6.64 6.60 3.00
CA PRO A 62 -5.61 6.80 2.00
C PRO A 62 -4.59 7.86 2.46
N LEU A 63 -3.31 7.62 2.17
CA LEU A 63 -2.23 8.57 2.43
C LEU A 63 -1.54 8.93 1.11
N VAL A 64 -1.24 10.21 0.91
CA VAL A 64 -0.43 10.69 -0.21
C VAL A 64 0.89 11.21 0.34
N ILE A 65 2.00 10.73 -0.21
CA ILE A 65 3.37 11.07 0.21
C ILE A 65 4.20 11.52 -1.00
N ASN A 66 5.41 12.05 -0.77
CA ASN A 66 6.29 12.50 -1.85
C ASN A 66 6.73 11.31 -2.72
N GLY A 67 6.89 11.53 -4.02
CA GLY A 67 7.23 10.47 -4.98
C GLY A 67 8.65 9.90 -4.82
N ASP A 68 9.53 10.58 -4.09
CA ASP A 68 10.89 10.15 -3.75
C ASP A 68 10.98 9.42 -2.40
N SER A 69 9.88 9.26 -1.68
CA SER A 69 9.86 8.61 -0.36
C SER A 69 10.16 7.11 -0.48
N THR A 70 10.92 6.56 0.48
CA THR A 70 11.14 5.11 0.58
C THR A 70 10.09 4.46 1.48
N ILE A 71 9.31 3.53 0.93
CA ILE A 71 8.30 2.77 1.67
C ILE A 71 8.85 1.40 2.06
N ARG A 72 8.80 1.06 3.34
CA ARG A 72 9.11 -0.27 3.85
C ARG A 72 7.91 -0.89 4.53
N LEU A 73 7.59 -2.11 4.12
CA LEU A 73 6.56 -2.94 4.75
C LEU A 73 7.23 -3.99 5.62
N ARG A 74 6.73 -4.16 6.84
CA ARG A 74 7.12 -5.26 7.72
C ARG A 74 5.89 -6.09 8.05
N PHE A 75 5.92 -7.37 7.70
CA PHE A 75 4.81 -8.28 7.90
C PHE A 75 4.97 -9.08 9.19
N SER A 76 3.84 -9.39 9.83
CA SER A 76 3.78 -10.32 10.97
C SER A 76 4.17 -11.73 10.52
N GLN A 77 4.93 -12.48 11.32
CA GLN A 77 5.37 -13.86 11.00
C GLN A 77 4.21 -14.87 10.89
N ARG A 78 3.00 -14.47 11.27
CA ARG A 78 1.79 -15.31 11.16
C ARG A 78 1.11 -15.22 9.79
N CYS A 79 1.63 -14.40 8.87
CA CYS A 79 1.08 -14.27 7.54
C CYS A 79 1.82 -15.19 6.55
N SER A 80 1.13 -16.20 6.04
CA SER A 80 1.60 -17.03 4.92
C SER A 80 1.05 -16.48 3.60
N ASP A 81 1.63 -16.94 2.49
CA ASP A 81 1.09 -16.76 1.13
C ASP A 81 0.89 -15.29 0.72
N LEU A 82 1.84 -14.44 1.12
CA LEU A 82 1.89 -13.05 0.70
C LEU A 82 2.33 -12.94 -0.75
N GLU A 83 1.61 -12.13 -1.51
CA GLU A 83 1.89 -11.86 -2.91
C GLU A 83 1.97 -10.35 -3.15
N ILE A 84 2.95 -9.94 -3.94
CA ILE A 84 3.02 -8.58 -4.48
C ILE A 84 2.58 -8.66 -5.93
N SER A 85 1.60 -7.83 -6.30
CA SER A 85 1.24 -7.64 -7.69
C SER A 85 1.65 -6.28 -8.23
N CYS A 86 2.35 -6.26 -9.36
CA CYS A 86 2.71 -5.05 -10.10
C CYS A 86 1.83 -4.94 -11.35
N ASP A 87 1.08 -3.84 -11.47
CA ASP A 87 0.16 -3.56 -12.58
C ASP A 87 -0.77 -4.73 -12.96
N SER A 88 -1.16 -5.53 -11.95
CA SER A 88 -1.97 -6.74 -12.09
C SER A 88 -1.44 -7.78 -13.09
N GLN A 89 -0.15 -7.72 -13.42
CA GLN A 89 0.49 -8.58 -14.44
C GLN A 89 1.53 -9.52 -13.86
N ILE A 90 2.20 -9.11 -12.78
CA ILE A 90 3.29 -9.88 -12.17
C ILE A 90 2.85 -10.23 -10.76
N ALA A 91 3.02 -11.50 -10.37
CA ALA A 91 2.80 -12.02 -9.03
C ALA A 91 4.14 -12.46 -8.43
N LEU A 92 4.65 -11.74 -7.42
CA LEU A 92 5.89 -12.08 -6.73
C LEU A 92 5.56 -12.65 -5.34
N PRO A 93 5.89 -13.91 -5.03
CA PRO A 93 5.71 -14.44 -3.69
C PRO A 93 6.71 -13.79 -2.72
N ILE A 94 6.24 -13.40 -1.53
CA ILE A 94 7.12 -12.92 -0.47
C ILE A 94 7.57 -14.11 0.37
N GLN A 95 8.87 -14.44 0.32
CA GLN A 95 9.46 -15.43 1.21
C GLN A 95 9.76 -14.78 2.57
N GLY A 96 9.34 -15.44 3.65
CA GLY A 96 9.68 -15.04 5.01
C GLY A 96 11.19 -15.15 5.24
N TRP A 97 11.76 -14.15 5.90
CA TRP A 97 13.15 -14.13 6.35
C TRP A 97 13.26 -14.69 7.77
#